data_AF-C9Y8M3-F1
#
_entry.id   AF-C9Y8M3-F1
#
_cell.length_a   1.000
_cell.length_b   1.000
_cell.length_c   1.000
_cell.angle_alpha   90.00
_cell.angle_beta   90.00
_cell.angle_gamma   90.00
#
_symmetry.space_group_name_H-M   'P 1'
#
loop_
_entity.id
_entity.type
_entity.pdbx_description
1 polymer ?
#
loop_
_entity_poly.entity_id
_entity_poly.type
_entity_poly.pdbx_seq_one_letter_code
_entity_poly.pdbx_strand_id
1 'polypeptide(L)'
;MTPEQSCQHAAGRKQYLDGFHISFDNWHSTHSPENTELARQIYRDLRDRADGSLIEVRTIEQFFDPEKNMFLPDRYIKGECPKCHAKDQYGDNCEVCGSVYAPTDLINPYSALSGAKPELKNSEHYLLQALRSTLRGVSGELDARWQASTRSGQQDQRVVLRTHQPGRHPERRLGRLGHQPRRTLLRYRDS
;
A
#
# COMPACT_ATOMS: atom_id res chain seq x y z
N MET A 1 -25.32 -0.09 17.77
CA MET A 1 -24.87 -1.01 16.72
C MET A 1 -23.65 -1.74 17.25
N THR A 2 -23.60 -3.07 17.18
CA THR A 2 -22.43 -3.86 17.59
C THR A 2 -21.34 -3.83 16.49
N PRO A 3 -20.08 -4.17 16.80
CA PRO A 3 -19.04 -4.33 15.78
C PRO A 3 -19.43 -5.30 14.66
N GLU A 4 -20.10 -6.40 14.99
CA GLU A 4 -20.56 -7.40 14.02
C GLU A 4 -21.62 -6.83 13.09
N GLN A 5 -22.57 -6.05 13.64
CA GLN A 5 -23.56 -5.32 12.84
C GLN A 5 -22.88 -4.29 11.92
N SER A 6 -21.82 -3.64 12.39
CA SER A 6 -21.01 -2.74 11.55
C SER A 6 -20.37 -3.48 10.37
N CYS A 7 -19.78 -4.66 10.62
CA CYS A 7 -19.18 -5.51 9.59
C CYS A 7 -20.19 -5.98 8.54
N GLN A 8 -21.46 -6.18 8.89
CA GLN A 8 -22.51 -6.55 7.92
C GLN A 8 -22.72 -5.47 6.84
N HIS A 9 -22.50 -4.19 7.15
CA HIS A 9 -22.55 -3.14 6.12
C HIS A 9 -21.46 -3.29 5.07
N ALA A 10 -20.30 -3.87 5.41
CA ALA A 10 -19.24 -4.14 4.44
C ALA A 10 -19.65 -5.22 3.41
N ALA A 11 -20.48 -6.19 3.81
CA ALA A 11 -21.03 -7.19 2.89
C ALA A 11 -21.89 -6.54 1.80
N GLY A 12 -22.60 -5.46 2.13
CA GLY A 12 -23.40 -4.67 1.20
C GLY A 12 -22.59 -3.80 0.23
N ARG A 13 -21.26 -3.71 0.35
CA ARG A 13 -20.44 -2.85 -0.53
C ARG A 13 -20.25 -3.41 -1.94
N LYS A 14 -20.51 -4.71 -2.15
CA LYS A 14 -20.37 -5.35 -3.46
C LYS A 14 -21.18 -4.63 -4.53
N GLN A 15 -22.40 -4.20 -4.21
CA GLN A 15 -23.30 -3.50 -5.14
C GLN A 15 -22.71 -2.16 -5.64
N TYR A 16 -21.86 -1.50 -4.85
CA TYR A 16 -21.23 -0.23 -5.28
C TYR A 16 -20.19 -0.43 -6.38
N LEU A 17 -19.81 -1.68 -6.66
CA LEU A 17 -18.88 -2.04 -7.72
C LEU A 17 -19.61 -2.50 -9.00
N ASP A 18 -20.95 -2.57 -8.97
CA ASP A 18 -21.73 -2.89 -10.16
C ASP A 18 -21.53 -1.82 -11.25
N GLY A 19 -21.35 -2.25 -12.49
CA GLY A 19 -21.07 -1.35 -13.63
C GLY A 19 -19.60 -0.99 -13.82
N PHE A 20 -18.70 -1.30 -12.88
CA PHE A 20 -17.24 -1.12 -13.05
C PHE A 20 -16.55 -2.29 -13.77
N HIS A 21 -17.32 -3.26 -14.27
CA HIS A 21 -16.81 -4.49 -14.90
C HIS A 21 -15.81 -5.27 -14.01
N ILE A 22 -15.97 -5.20 -12.69
CA ILE A 22 -15.19 -5.98 -11.73
C ILE A 22 -15.97 -7.26 -11.40
N SER A 23 -15.41 -8.41 -11.77
CA SER A 23 -16.01 -9.72 -11.51
C SER A 23 -15.20 -10.47 -10.47
N PHE A 24 -15.76 -10.61 -9.27
CA PHE A 24 -15.14 -11.38 -8.19
C PHE A 24 -15.62 -12.83 -8.25
N ASP A 25 -14.69 -13.79 -8.24
CA ASP A 25 -15.01 -15.22 -8.06
C ASP A 25 -15.53 -15.50 -6.64
N ASN A 26 -15.01 -14.77 -5.64
CA ASN A 26 -15.44 -14.87 -4.25
C ASN A 26 -15.41 -13.49 -3.59
N TRP A 27 -16.49 -13.13 -2.89
CA TRP A 27 -16.60 -11.92 -2.07
C TRP A 27 -16.87 -12.34 -0.63
N HIS A 28 -15.86 -12.24 0.23
CA HIS A 28 -15.91 -12.74 1.60
C HIS A 28 -15.46 -11.67 2.61
N SER A 29 -15.40 -12.03 3.89
CA SER A 29 -15.13 -11.13 5.01
C SER A 29 -13.95 -11.68 5.81
N THR A 30 -13.14 -10.78 6.37
CA THR A 30 -12.08 -11.13 7.32
C THR A 30 -12.63 -11.50 8.70
N HIS A 31 -13.87 -11.11 9.01
CA HIS A 31 -14.58 -11.56 10.20
C HIS A 31 -15.34 -12.87 9.88
N SER A 32 -14.59 -13.97 9.77
CA SER A 32 -15.10 -15.31 9.45
C SER A 32 -14.38 -16.38 10.28
N PRO A 33 -15.04 -17.53 10.56
CA PRO A 33 -14.40 -18.67 11.23
C PRO A 33 -13.15 -19.15 10.51
N GLU A 34 -13.18 -19.20 9.18
CA GLU A 34 -12.09 -19.67 8.33
C GLU A 34 -10.86 -18.77 8.46
N ASN A 35 -11.04 -17.45 8.37
CA ASN A 35 -9.93 -16.51 8.52
C ASN A 35 -9.37 -16.54 9.95
N THR A 36 -10.24 -16.74 10.95
CA THR A 36 -9.82 -16.89 12.35
C THR A 36 -8.92 -18.12 12.53
N GLU A 37 -9.28 -19.26 11.95
CA GLU A 37 -8.48 -20.47 12.03
C GLU A 37 -7.16 -20.33 11.28
N LEU A 38 -7.20 -19.84 10.04
CA LEU A 38 -6.00 -19.63 9.23
C LEU A 38 -5.01 -18.65 9.88
N ALA A 39 -5.49 -17.53 10.43
CA ALA A 39 -4.64 -16.56 11.11
C ALA A 39 -3.98 -17.15 12.37
N ARG A 40 -4.73 -17.95 13.15
CA ARG A 40 -4.19 -18.66 14.32
C ARG A 40 -3.17 -19.71 13.93
N GLN A 41 -3.43 -20.44 12.85
CA GLN A 41 -2.51 -21.46 12.35
C GLN A 41 -1.20 -20.81 11.91
N ILE A 42 -1.25 -19.75 11.09
CA ILE A 42 -0.06 -19.00 10.67
C ILE A 42 0.72 -18.47 11.88
N TYR A 43 0.05 -17.92 12.89
CA TYR A 43 0.71 -17.44 14.10
C TYR A 43 1.45 -18.58 14.84
N ARG A 44 0.79 -19.73 15.02
CA ARG A 44 1.39 -20.91 15.66
C ARG A 44 2.57 -21.44 14.86
N ASP A 45 2.42 -21.55 13.54
CA ASP A 45 3.48 -22.02 12.65
C ASP A 45 4.70 -21.11 12.70
N LEU A 46 4.53 -19.80 12.86
CA LEU A 46 5.63 -18.84 12.98
C LEU A 46 6.29 -18.86 14.37
N ARG A 47 5.52 -19.12 15.43
CA ARG A 47 6.00 -19.21 16.81
C ARG A 47 6.73 -20.53 17.08
N ASP A 48 6.18 -21.64 16.61
CA ASP A 48 6.60 -23.01 16.97
C ASP A 48 7.58 -23.62 15.95
N ARG A 49 8.25 -22.77 15.16
CA ARG A 49 9.20 -23.23 14.14
C ARG A 49 10.37 -23.98 14.75
N ALA A 50 10.83 -25.01 14.03
CA ALA A 50 11.97 -25.82 14.43
C ALA A 50 13.32 -25.07 14.40
N ASP A 51 13.47 -24.05 13.53
CA ASP A 51 14.67 -23.23 13.39
C ASP A 51 14.68 -21.99 14.32
N GLY A 52 13.70 -21.89 15.22
CA GLY A 52 13.53 -20.81 16.18
C GLY A 52 12.28 -19.97 15.91
N SER A 53 11.64 -19.51 16.99
CA SER A 53 10.45 -18.65 16.91
C SER A 53 10.75 -17.36 16.15
N LEU A 54 9.87 -17.02 15.20
CA LEU A 54 9.85 -15.71 14.56
C LEU A 54 8.97 -14.70 15.31
N ILE A 55 8.34 -15.13 16.41
CA ILE A 55 7.55 -14.26 17.28
C ILE A 55 8.42 -13.88 18.49
N GLU A 56 8.62 -12.57 18.66
CA GLU A 56 9.30 -11.96 19.80
C GLU A 56 8.27 -11.27 20.69
N VAL A 57 8.36 -11.47 22.00
CA VAL A 57 7.51 -10.76 22.97
C VAL A 57 8.28 -9.56 23.50
N ARG A 58 7.68 -8.37 23.39
CA ARG A 58 8.24 -7.14 23.95
C ARG A 58 7.24 -6.48 24.88
N THR A 59 7.72 -6.04 26.04
CA THR A 59 6.97 -5.12 26.90
C THR A 59 7.13 -3.71 26.34
N ILE A 60 6.01 -3.05 26.06
CA ILE A 60 5.99 -1.65 25.61
C ILE A 60 5.13 -0.82 26.55
N GLU A 61 5.53 0.44 26.75
CA GLU A 61 4.70 1.43 27.43
C GLU A 61 3.67 2.00 26.45
N GLN A 62 2.40 1.91 26.82
CA GLN A 62 1.29 2.46 26.05
C GLN A 62 0.37 3.27 26.96
N PHE A 63 -0.22 4.32 26.41
CA PHE A 63 -1.23 5.09 27.12
C PHE A 63 -2.47 4.25 27.42
N PHE A 64 -2.97 4.42 28.63
CA PHE A 64 -4.13 3.74 29.17
C PHE A 64 -5.13 4.78 29.67
N ASP A 65 -6.40 4.61 29.28
CA ASP A 65 -7.50 5.42 29.77
C ASP A 65 -8.05 4.79 31.06
N PRO A 66 -7.88 5.43 32.23
CA PRO A 66 -8.36 4.88 33.50
C PRO A 66 -9.89 4.88 33.63
N GLU A 67 -10.60 5.75 32.91
CA GLU A 67 -12.06 5.84 32.97
C GLU A 67 -12.74 4.81 32.05
N LYS A 68 -12.14 4.56 30.87
CA LYS A 68 -12.60 3.53 29.93
C LYS A 68 -11.99 2.16 30.18
N ASN A 69 -11.00 2.09 31.08
CA ASN A 69 -10.27 0.88 31.45
C ASN A 69 -9.70 0.13 30.22
N MET A 70 -9.05 0.87 29.32
CA MET A 70 -8.52 0.33 28.07
C MET A 70 -7.24 1.05 27.62
N PHE A 71 -6.40 0.34 26.86
CA PHE A 71 -5.27 0.95 26.16
C PHE A 71 -5.74 1.80 24.99
N LEU A 72 -5.08 2.94 24.80
CA LEU A 72 -5.40 3.90 23.75
C LEU A 72 -4.49 3.69 22.54
N PRO A 73 -5.04 3.41 21.35
CA PRO A 73 -4.29 3.57 20.11
C PRO A 73 -4.01 5.06 19.85
N ASP A 74 -2.99 5.34 19.06
CA ASP A 74 -2.47 6.69 18.76
C ASP A 74 -3.58 7.69 18.40
N ARG A 75 -4.58 7.26 17.62
CA ARG A 75 -5.70 8.09 17.16
C ARG A 75 -6.70 8.48 18.26
N TYR A 76 -6.67 7.80 19.41
CA TYR A 76 -7.49 8.14 20.57
C TYR A 76 -6.73 8.96 21.61
N ILE A 77 -5.51 9.36 21.31
CA ILE A 77 -4.72 10.26 22.13
C ILE A 77 -4.71 11.61 21.41
N LYS A 78 -5.13 12.65 22.14
CA LYS A 78 -5.02 14.02 21.67
C LYS A 78 -4.23 14.86 22.64
N GLY A 79 -3.68 15.96 22.17
CA GLY A 79 -2.94 16.87 23.03
C GLY A 79 -2.47 18.10 22.26
N GLU A 80 -1.43 18.72 22.78
CA GLU A 80 -0.79 19.86 22.18
C GLU A 80 0.47 19.43 21.43
N CYS A 81 0.63 19.96 20.20
CA CYS A 81 1.75 19.66 19.34
C CYS A 81 3.07 20.12 19.97
N PRO A 82 4.09 19.25 20.09
CA PRO A 82 5.38 19.58 20.70
C PRO A 82 6.21 20.58 19.87
N LYS A 83 5.84 20.83 18.62
CA LYS A 83 6.60 21.73 17.72
C LYS A 83 5.97 23.11 17.56
N CYS A 84 4.67 23.19 17.31
CA CYS A 84 3.98 24.46 17.03
C CYS A 84 2.96 24.86 18.09
N HIS A 85 2.79 24.05 19.14
CA HIS A 85 1.86 24.31 20.25
C HIS A 85 0.38 24.41 19.85
N ALA A 86 0.03 23.96 18.63
CA ALA A 86 -1.36 23.78 18.24
C ALA A 86 -2.04 22.81 19.22
N LYS A 87 -3.22 23.18 19.71
CA LYS A 87 -4.03 22.34 20.60
C LYS A 87 -4.82 21.29 19.81
N ASP A 88 -5.34 20.30 20.52
CA ASP A 88 -6.26 19.26 19.99
C ASP A 88 -5.74 18.46 18.80
N GLN A 89 -4.44 18.17 18.80
CA GLN A 89 -3.74 17.41 17.77
C GLN A 89 -3.70 15.92 18.10
N TYR A 90 -3.73 15.08 17.07
CA TYR A 90 -3.63 13.62 17.21
C TYR A 90 -2.21 13.18 17.61
N GLY A 91 -2.11 11.96 18.17
CA GLY A 91 -0.87 11.39 18.70
C GLY A 91 0.23 11.10 17.69
N ASP A 92 -0.10 10.93 16.41
CA ASP A 92 0.84 10.56 15.35
C ASP A 92 1.25 11.74 14.45
N ASN A 93 0.43 12.77 14.34
CA ASN A 93 0.72 13.94 13.52
C ASN A 93 0.02 15.22 13.98
N CYS A 94 0.58 16.36 13.58
CA CYS A 94 -0.06 17.67 13.71
C CYS A 94 -0.64 18.13 12.37
N GLU A 95 -1.93 18.48 12.36
CA GLU A 95 -2.65 18.98 11.18
C GLU A 95 -2.34 20.45 10.87
N VAL A 96 -1.72 21.17 11.80
CA VAL A 96 -1.36 22.60 11.64
C VAL A 96 0.01 22.76 10.99
N CYS A 97 1.05 22.10 11.51
CA CYS A 97 2.42 22.24 11.01
C CYS A 97 2.94 21.01 10.23
N GLY A 98 2.16 19.93 10.15
CA GLY A 98 2.53 18.72 9.42
C GLY A 98 3.62 17.88 10.08
N SER A 99 4.01 18.17 11.33
CA SER A 99 5.02 17.38 12.03
C SER A 99 4.49 16.01 12.43
N VAL A 100 5.35 15.00 12.34
CA VAL A 100 5.14 13.63 12.85
C VAL A 100 5.92 13.47 14.15
N TYR A 101 5.33 12.82 15.14
CA TYR A 101 5.89 12.58 16.47
C TYR A 101 5.26 11.34 17.10
N ALA A 102 5.81 10.85 18.22
CA ALA A 102 5.19 9.78 18.97
C ALA A 102 4.07 10.35 19.87
N PRO A 103 3.03 9.57 20.23
CA PRO A 103 1.99 10.02 21.14
C PRO A 103 2.53 10.45 22.51
N THR A 104 3.65 9.86 22.95
CA THR A 104 4.36 10.21 24.18
C THR A 104 5.00 11.59 24.16
N ASP A 105 5.19 12.17 22.97
CA ASP A 105 5.78 13.50 22.80
C ASP A 105 4.72 14.61 22.92
N LEU A 106 3.42 14.27 22.91
CA LEU A 106 2.35 15.25 23.05
C LEU A 106 2.43 15.98 24.39
N ILE A 107 2.25 17.29 24.35
CA ILE A 107 2.12 18.11 25.54
C ILE A 107 0.67 17.98 26.04
N ASN A 108 0.50 17.78 27.36
CA ASN A 108 -0.82 17.63 28.00
C ASN A 108 -1.75 16.64 27.26
N PRO A 109 -1.34 15.36 27.10
CA PRO A 109 -2.16 14.39 26.41
C PRO A 109 -3.45 14.12 27.19
N TYR A 110 -4.52 13.85 26.46
CA TYR A 110 -5.83 13.46 26.97
C TYR A 110 -6.47 12.42 26.05
N SER A 111 -7.35 11.59 26.61
CA SER A 111 -8.12 10.60 25.86
C SER A 111 -9.19 11.27 25.01
N ALA A 112 -9.22 11.01 23.72
CA ALA A 112 -10.30 11.47 22.83
C ALA A 112 -11.66 10.81 23.15
N LEU A 113 -11.68 9.73 23.95
CA LEU A 113 -12.89 8.98 24.30
C LEU A 113 -13.54 9.47 25.60
N SER A 114 -12.73 9.83 26.60
CA SER A 114 -13.21 10.25 27.94
C SER A 114 -12.85 11.69 28.30
N GLY A 115 -11.82 12.26 27.67
CA GLY A 115 -11.20 13.51 28.12
C GLY A 115 -10.23 13.34 29.29
N ALA A 116 -10.14 12.14 29.87
CA ALA A 116 -9.24 11.87 30.98
C ALA A 116 -7.77 11.97 30.56
N LYS A 117 -6.90 12.35 31.49
CA LYS A 117 -5.44 12.28 31.30
C LYS A 117 -5.04 10.79 31.29
N PRO A 118 -4.44 10.28 30.19
CA PRO A 118 -4.04 8.89 30.13
C PRO A 118 -2.78 8.63 30.95
N GLU A 119 -2.64 7.39 31.40
CA GLU A 119 -1.50 6.89 32.17
C GLU A 119 -0.63 5.98 31.31
N LEU A 120 0.69 6.00 31.46
CA LEU A 120 1.54 5.01 30.80
C LEU A 120 1.47 3.69 31.58
N LYS A 121 1.17 2.60 30.86
CA LYS A 121 1.16 1.24 31.41
C LYS A 121 1.91 0.29 30.48
N ASN A 122 2.55 -0.71 31.08
CA ASN A 122 3.22 -1.76 30.35
C ASN A 122 2.20 -2.76 29.77
N SER A 123 2.39 -3.11 28.50
CA SER A 123 1.65 -4.15 27.78
C SER A 123 2.62 -5.07 27.06
N GLU A 124 2.35 -6.37 27.04
CA GLU A 124 3.11 -7.33 26.26
C GLU A 124 2.58 -7.40 24.83
N HIS A 125 3.47 -7.22 23.86
CA HIS A 125 3.14 -7.27 22.43
C HIS A 125 3.96 -8.37 21.75
N TYR A 126 3.26 -9.17 20.93
CA TYR A 126 3.86 -10.21 20.10
C TYR A 126 4.22 -9.60 18.75
N LEU A 127 5.52 -9.48 18.46
CA LEU A 127 6.06 -8.88 17.25
C LEU A 127 6.63 -9.96 16.34
N LEU A 128 6.40 -9.82 15.03
CA LEU A 128 7.05 -10.64 14.02
C LEU A 128 8.47 -10.11 13.78
N GLN A 129 9.46 -10.99 13.90
CA GLN A 129 10.84 -10.66 13.57
C GLN A 129 11.02 -10.38 12.07
N ALA A 130 11.97 -9.50 11.75
CA ALA A 130 12.26 -9.15 10.36
C ALA A 130 12.74 -10.37 9.56
N LEU A 131 11.98 -10.76 8.54
CA LEU A 131 12.20 -11.97 7.75
C LEU A 131 13.32 -11.85 6.69
N ARG A 132 14.28 -10.92 6.87
CA ARG A 132 15.29 -10.60 5.86
C ARG A 132 16.10 -11.83 5.44
N SER A 133 16.50 -12.68 6.39
CA SER A 133 17.28 -13.88 6.08
C SER A 133 16.43 -14.94 5.37
N THR A 134 15.20 -15.14 5.83
CA THR A 134 14.25 -16.12 5.31
C THR A 134 13.80 -15.78 3.88
N LEU A 135 13.61 -14.50 3.56
CA LEU A 135 13.08 -14.06 2.26
C LEU A 135 14.15 -13.81 1.19
N ARG A 136 15.45 -13.91 1.51
CA ARG A 136 16.54 -13.63 0.54
C ARG A 136 16.44 -14.44 -0.74
N GLY A 137 16.13 -15.74 -0.64
CA GLY A 137 16.01 -16.61 -1.81
C GLY A 137 14.81 -16.27 -2.70
N VAL A 138 13.67 -15.98 -2.07
CA VAL A 138 12.42 -15.62 -2.77
C VAL A 138 12.55 -14.27 -3.47
N SER A 139 13.19 -13.29 -2.83
CA SER A 139 13.42 -11.96 -3.43
C SER A 139 14.24 -12.08 -4.71
N GLY A 140 15.33 -12.84 -4.71
CA GLY A 140 16.18 -12.99 -5.90
C GLY A 140 15.46 -13.61 -7.10
N GLU A 141 14.61 -14.61 -6.86
CA GLU A 141 13.81 -15.25 -7.92
C GLU A 141 12.73 -14.29 -8.46
N LEU A 142 12.02 -13.59 -7.58
CA LEU A 142 10.99 -12.63 -7.97
C LEU A 142 11.59 -11.42 -8.71
N ASP A 143 12.75 -10.92 -8.27
CA ASP A 143 13.46 -9.82 -8.91
C ASP A 143 13.92 -10.21 -10.33
N ALA A 144 14.45 -11.43 -10.50
CA ALA A 144 14.81 -11.94 -11.82
C ALA A 144 13.59 -12.04 -12.75
N ARG A 145 12.45 -12.52 -12.23
CA ARG A 145 11.19 -12.61 -13.00
C ARG A 145 10.61 -11.24 -13.35
N TRP A 146 10.66 -10.28 -12.42
CA TRP A 146 10.21 -8.90 -12.64
C TRP A 146 11.07 -8.16 -13.68
N GLN A 147 12.39 -8.36 -13.64
CA GLN A 147 13.30 -7.80 -14.64
C GLN A 147 13.12 -8.44 -16.03
N ALA A 148 12.79 -9.74 -16.08
CA ALA A 148 12.52 -10.41 -17.34
C ALA A 148 11.21 -9.92 -17.99
N SER A 149 10.15 -9.70 -17.21
CA SER A 149 8.86 -9.20 -17.71
C SER A 149 8.91 -7.73 -18.18
N THR A 150 9.72 -6.90 -17.53
CA THR A 150 9.94 -5.51 -17.97
C THR A 150 10.76 -5.44 -19.26
N ARG A 151 11.73 -6.33 -19.46
CA ARG A 151 12.48 -6.43 -20.74
C ARG A 151 11.63 -6.95 -21.89
N SER A 152 10.70 -7.88 -21.65
CA SER A 152 9.79 -8.37 -22.70
C SER A 152 8.76 -7.31 -23.09
N GLY A 153 8.27 -6.50 -22.13
CA GLY A 153 7.38 -5.35 -22.41
C GLY A 153 8.03 -4.21 -23.22
N GLN A 154 9.37 -4.12 -23.24
CA GLN A 154 10.10 -3.09 -23.98
C GLN A 154 10.38 -3.49 -25.45
N GLN A 155 10.28 -4.77 -25.81
CA GLN A 155 10.45 -5.23 -27.20
C GLN A 155 9.17 -5.08 -28.05
N ASP A 156 7.99 -4.95 -27.44
CA ASP A 156 6.70 -4.88 -28.14
C ASP A 156 6.26 -3.44 -28.49
N GLN A 157 7.07 -2.42 -28.14
CA GLN A 157 6.82 -1.01 -28.51
C GLN A 157 7.55 -0.54 -29.78
N ARG A 158 7.96 -1.45 -30.68
CA ARG A 158 8.22 -1.04 -32.07
C ARG A 158 6.89 -0.89 -32.80
N VAL A 159 6.22 0.23 -32.54
CA VAL A 159 5.13 0.73 -33.39
C VAL A 159 5.71 0.94 -34.79
N VAL A 160 5.52 -0.05 -35.68
CA VAL A 160 5.71 0.17 -37.11
C VAL A 160 4.58 1.09 -37.54
N LEU A 161 4.85 2.39 -37.57
CA LEU A 161 3.96 3.39 -38.16
C LEU A 161 3.82 3.07 -39.65
N ARG A 162 2.87 2.19 -39.99
CA ARG A 162 2.35 2.09 -41.35
C ARG A 162 1.54 3.35 -41.60
N THR A 163 2.18 4.37 -42.18
CA THR A 163 1.45 5.52 -42.71
C THR A 163 0.55 5.03 -43.84
N HIS A 164 -0.75 4.97 -43.55
CA HIS A 164 -1.78 4.72 -44.54
C HIS A 164 -1.85 5.98 -45.44
N GLN A 165 -1.34 5.91 -46.67
CA GLN A 165 -1.57 6.97 -47.64
C GLN A 165 -3.01 6.87 -48.14
N PRO A 166 -3.85 7.92 -47.99
CA PRO A 166 -5.18 7.93 -48.54
C PRO A 166 -5.11 8.06 -50.07
N GLY A 167 -5.91 7.25 -50.75
CA GLY A 167 -5.96 7.14 -52.21
C GLY A 167 -6.26 8.48 -52.90
N ARG A 168 -5.45 8.80 -53.90
CA ARG A 168 -5.73 9.89 -54.84
C ARG A 168 -6.82 9.46 -55.81
N HIS A 169 -7.85 10.31 -55.94
CA HIS A 169 -8.83 10.27 -57.03
C HIS A 169 -8.12 10.38 -58.41
N PRO A 170 -8.68 9.77 -59.47
CA PRO A 170 -8.06 9.80 -60.78
C PRO A 170 -8.44 11.08 -61.53
N GLU A 171 -7.54 12.07 -61.57
CA GLU A 171 -7.61 13.14 -62.56
C GLU A 171 -6.72 12.86 -63.76
N ARG A 172 -7.25 13.20 -64.93
CA ARG A 172 -6.75 12.87 -66.25
C ARG A 172 -5.43 13.60 -66.59
N ARG A 173 -4.47 12.80 -67.09
CA ARG A 173 -3.59 13.02 -68.25
C ARG A 173 -2.73 14.31 -68.28
N LEU A 174 -1.40 14.15 -68.24
CA LEU A 174 -0.43 14.52 -69.30
C LEU A 174 1.04 14.45 -68.81
N GLY A 175 1.89 13.70 -69.52
CA GLY A 175 3.24 14.14 -69.87
C GLY A 175 4.45 13.83 -68.95
N ARG A 176 5.31 12.92 -69.48
CA ARG A 176 6.79 12.98 -69.51
C ARG A 176 7.64 12.62 -68.28
N LEU A 177 8.43 11.55 -68.51
CA LEU A 177 9.89 11.44 -68.36
C LEU A 177 10.53 11.62 -66.96
N GLY A 178 10.78 10.47 -66.32
CA GLY A 178 12.07 10.02 -65.81
C GLY A 178 12.97 10.97 -65.02
N HIS A 179 13.12 10.70 -63.72
CA HIS A 179 14.42 10.76 -63.03
C HIS A 179 14.32 10.10 -61.65
N GLN A 180 15.15 9.10 -61.36
CA GLN A 180 15.43 8.68 -59.98
C GLN A 180 16.49 9.61 -59.39
N PRO A 181 16.44 9.89 -58.07
CA PRO A 181 17.67 10.13 -57.35
C PRO A 181 17.88 9.14 -56.19
N ARG A 182 19.13 8.69 -56.13
CA ARG A 182 19.73 7.81 -55.13
C ARG A 182 19.82 8.48 -53.76
N ARG A 183 19.79 7.62 -52.74
CA ARG A 183 20.10 7.86 -51.32
C ARG A 183 21.38 8.67 -51.11
N THR A 184 21.33 9.64 -50.18
CA THR A 184 22.51 10.18 -49.51
C THR A 184 22.40 9.85 -48.02
N LEU A 185 23.33 9.02 -47.55
CA LEU A 185 23.56 8.71 -46.13
C LEU A 185 24.47 9.80 -45.56
N LEU A 186 24.01 10.50 -44.52
CA LEU A 186 24.87 11.35 -43.69
C LEU A 186 25.04 10.71 -42.32
N ARG A 187 26.30 10.38 -42.00
CA ARG A 187 26.76 9.96 -40.68
C ARG A 187 26.87 11.19 -39.79
N TYR A 188 26.32 11.10 -38.57
CA TYR A 188 26.52 12.11 -37.53
C TYR A 188 27.69 11.66 -36.65
N ARG A 189 28.63 12.59 -36.38
CA ARG A 189 29.72 12.45 -35.42
C ARG A 189 29.37 13.25 -34.17
N ASP A 190 29.67 12.66 -33.04
CA ASP A 190 29.34 13.11 -31.70
C ASP A 190 30.02 14.42 -31.28
N SER A 191 29.34 15.15 -30.39
CA SER A 191 29.93 15.94 -29.31
C SER A 191 29.00 15.86 -28.11
#